data_AF-A0ABD6IX54-F1
#
_entry.id   AF-A0ABD6IX54-F1
#
_cell.length_a   1.000
_cell.length_b   1.000
_cell.length_c   1.000
_cell.angle_alpha   90.00
_cell.angle_beta   90.00
_cell.angle_gamma   90.00
#
_symmetry.space_group_name_H-M   'P 1'
#
loop_
_entity.id
_entity.type
_entity.pdbx_description
1 polymer ?
#
loop_
_entity_poly.entity_id
_entity_poly.type
_entity_poly.pdbx_seq_one_letter_code
_entity_poly.pdbx_strand_id
1 'polypeptide(L)'
;PARVAVSPSARCRETARALGLDGGVEAPALRGVDVGRWRGRTLDEVTAAEPEALGHWLTDPAWAGHGGESVHAVCARVGAWLDGAAQGRTVAVVEPEIVRAAVVQALGLPAGAFWRLDVVPLTATELSGRAGRWNLRVGGPLAAPEG
;
A
#
# COMPACT_ATOMS: atom_id res chain seq x y z
N PRO A 1 23.12 -2.27 5.33
CA PRO A 1 21.93 -3.15 5.44
C PRO A 1 20.65 -2.36 5.14
N ALA A 2 19.66 -2.96 4.48
CA ALA A 2 18.38 -2.30 4.26
C ALA A 2 17.60 -2.21 5.57
N ARG A 3 16.90 -1.10 5.81
CA ARG A 3 15.87 -1.05 6.85
C ARG A 3 14.65 -1.84 6.40
N VAL A 4 14.00 -2.53 7.32
CA VAL A 4 12.80 -3.30 7.04
C VAL A 4 11.64 -2.67 7.79
N ALA A 5 10.57 -2.35 7.07
CA ALA A 5 9.29 -1.89 7.60
C ALA A 5 8.20 -2.91 7.24
N VAL A 6 7.27 -3.16 8.15
CA VAL A 6 6.23 -4.18 7.95
C VAL A 6 4.87 -3.61 8.31
N SER A 7 3.89 -3.77 7.43
CA SER A 7 2.48 -3.46 7.75
C SER A 7 2.02 -4.27 8.98
N PRO A 8 1.18 -3.71 9.88
CA PRO A 8 0.72 -4.41 11.09
C PRO A 8 -0.16 -5.66 10.85
N SER A 9 -0.42 -6.06 9.62
CA SER A 9 -1.21 -7.26 9.35
C SER A 9 -0.40 -8.55 9.54
N ALA A 10 -1.08 -9.62 9.94
CA ALA A 10 -0.46 -10.93 10.13
C ALA A 10 0.19 -11.43 8.83
N ARG A 11 -0.51 -11.29 7.70
CA ARG A 11 0.00 -11.68 6.37
C ARG A 11 1.32 -10.98 6.00
N CYS A 12 1.47 -9.70 6.33
CA CYS A 12 2.71 -8.98 6.03
C CYS A 12 3.85 -9.41 6.95
N ARG A 13 3.57 -9.67 8.24
CA ARG A 13 4.56 -10.24 9.17
C ARG A 13 5.00 -11.64 8.76
N GLU A 14 4.07 -12.51 8.39
CA GLU A 14 4.37 -13.86 7.90
C GLU A 14 5.18 -13.83 6.61
N THR A 15 4.82 -12.96 5.66
CA THR A 15 5.59 -12.75 4.43
C THR A 15 7.00 -12.26 4.72
N ALA A 16 7.17 -11.28 5.63
CA ALA A 16 8.48 -10.77 6.02
C ALA A 16 9.37 -11.89 6.60
N ARG A 17 8.81 -12.73 7.48
CA ARG A 17 9.52 -13.90 8.04
C ARG A 17 9.94 -14.89 6.96
N ALA A 18 9.03 -15.23 6.05
CA ALA A 18 9.33 -16.14 4.96
C ALA A 18 10.44 -15.63 4.02
N LEU A 19 10.62 -14.31 3.94
CA LEU A 19 11.69 -13.65 3.18
C LEU A 19 12.99 -13.42 3.99
N GLY A 20 13.07 -13.88 5.23
CA GLY A 20 14.23 -13.67 6.10
C GLY A 20 14.39 -12.22 6.59
N LEU A 21 13.30 -11.46 6.64
CA LEU A 21 13.27 -10.05 7.07
C LEU A 21 12.83 -9.91 8.54
N ASP A 22 13.27 -10.83 9.40
CA ASP A 22 12.78 -11.05 10.77
C ASP A 22 13.02 -9.87 11.75
N GLY A 23 13.86 -8.90 11.38
CA GLY A 23 14.13 -7.66 12.14
C GLY A 23 13.27 -6.46 11.73
N GLY A 24 12.21 -6.68 10.95
CA GLY A 24 11.32 -5.62 10.49
C GLY A 24 10.61 -4.88 11.63
N VAL A 25 10.65 -3.55 11.59
CA VAL A 25 9.90 -2.69 12.50
C VAL A 25 8.47 -2.56 11.98
N GLU A 26 7.49 -2.77 12.85
CA GLU A 26 6.10 -2.53 12.51
C GLU A 26 5.89 -1.05 12.17
N ALA A 27 5.24 -0.78 11.04
CA ALA A 27 5.01 0.56 10.53
C ALA A 27 3.49 0.84 10.50
N PRO A 28 2.91 1.43 11.57
CA PRO A 28 1.47 1.72 11.63
C PRO A 28 0.98 2.59 10.47
N ALA A 29 1.82 3.49 9.97
CA ALA A 29 1.54 4.33 8.80
C ALA A 29 1.39 3.54 7.49
N LEU A 30 1.80 2.27 7.46
CA LEU A 30 1.67 1.35 6.32
C LEU A 30 0.57 0.31 6.51
N ARG A 31 -0.32 0.46 7.50
CA ARG A 31 -1.49 -0.41 7.63
C ARG A 31 -2.37 -0.36 6.38
N GLY A 32 -3.02 -1.49 6.06
CA GLY A 32 -4.04 -1.60 5.01
C GLY A 32 -5.16 -0.55 5.15
N VAL A 33 -5.88 -0.32 4.05
CA VAL A 33 -7.00 0.63 4.02
C VAL A 33 -8.06 0.22 5.04
N ASP A 34 -8.48 1.16 5.87
CA ASP A 34 -9.64 0.94 6.72
C ASP A 34 -10.93 1.02 5.88
N VAL A 35 -11.59 -0.11 5.69
CA VAL A 35 -12.85 -0.21 4.94
C VAL A 35 -14.09 -0.17 5.84
N GLY A 36 -13.93 0.22 7.12
CA GLY A 36 -15.03 0.42 8.05
C GLY A 36 -15.97 -0.79 8.16
N ARG A 37 -17.27 -0.58 7.94
CA ARG A 37 -18.29 -1.65 8.05
C ARG A 37 -18.17 -2.77 7.03
N TRP A 38 -17.34 -2.62 6.00
CA TRP A 38 -17.06 -3.71 5.05
C TRP A 38 -16.01 -4.70 5.58
N ARG A 39 -15.36 -4.39 6.70
CA ARG A 39 -14.34 -5.27 7.28
C ARG A 39 -14.91 -6.67 7.56
N GLY A 40 -14.19 -7.68 7.07
CA GLY A 40 -14.57 -9.09 7.24
C GLY A 40 -15.59 -9.60 6.22
N ARG A 41 -16.07 -8.74 5.31
CA ARG A 41 -16.96 -9.11 4.21
C ARG A 41 -16.17 -9.36 2.93
N THR A 42 -16.66 -10.27 2.11
CA THR A 42 -16.16 -10.50 0.75
C THR A 42 -16.64 -9.41 -0.20
N LEU A 43 -15.98 -9.27 -1.36
CA LEU A 43 -16.41 -8.34 -2.39
C LEU A 43 -17.82 -8.67 -2.90
N ASP A 44 -18.16 -9.96 -3.02
CA ASP A 44 -19.49 -10.41 -3.46
C ASP A 44 -20.57 -10.02 -2.45
N GLU A 45 -20.31 -10.19 -1.14
CA GLU A 45 -21.23 -9.77 -0.08
C GLU A 45 -21.44 -8.25 -0.05
N VAL A 46 -20.38 -7.47 -0.28
CA VAL A 46 -20.49 -6.00 -0.38
C VAL A 46 -21.26 -5.61 -1.64
N THR A 47 -20.97 -6.23 -2.78
CA THR A 47 -21.65 -5.98 -4.07
C THR A 47 -23.14 -6.28 -3.97
N ALA A 48 -23.52 -7.38 -3.30
CA ALA A 48 -24.92 -7.77 -3.15
C ALA A 48 -25.70 -6.83 -2.23
N ALA A 49 -25.08 -6.30 -1.17
CA ALA A 49 -25.79 -5.51 -0.16
C ALA A 49 -25.73 -3.99 -0.40
N GLU A 50 -24.61 -3.48 -0.92
CA GLU A 50 -24.34 -2.04 -1.04
C GLU A 50 -23.69 -1.70 -2.41
N PRO A 51 -24.30 -2.06 -3.56
CA PRO A 51 -23.68 -1.91 -4.89
C PRO A 51 -23.39 -0.44 -5.25
N GLU A 52 -24.27 0.50 -4.88
CA GLU A 52 -24.07 1.93 -5.12
C GLU A 52 -22.88 2.47 -4.32
N ALA A 53 -22.77 2.07 -3.05
CA ALA A 53 -21.66 2.45 -2.19
C ALA A 53 -20.32 1.89 -2.72
N LEU A 54 -20.31 0.65 -3.22
CA LEU A 54 -19.15 0.09 -3.92
C LEU A 54 -18.82 0.89 -5.20
N GLY A 55 -19.83 1.28 -5.98
CA GLY A 55 -19.66 2.13 -7.15
C GLY A 55 -19.01 3.47 -6.83
N HIS A 56 -19.45 4.14 -5.76
CA HIS A 56 -18.81 5.36 -5.27
C HIS A 56 -17.37 5.12 -4.83
N TRP A 57 -17.10 4.05 -4.06
CA TRP A 57 -15.73 3.71 -3.66
C TRP A 57 -14.80 3.48 -4.85
N LEU A 58 -15.29 2.94 -5.97
CA LEU A 58 -14.46 2.65 -7.14
C LEU A 58 -14.28 3.85 -8.09
N THR A 59 -14.95 4.97 -7.84
CA THR A 59 -14.99 6.12 -8.77
C THR A 59 -14.67 7.47 -8.12
N ASP A 60 -14.94 7.65 -6.83
CA ASP A 60 -14.70 8.88 -6.09
C ASP A 60 -13.60 8.67 -5.02
N PRO A 61 -12.39 9.20 -5.24
CA PRO A 61 -11.29 9.02 -4.29
C PRO A 61 -11.48 9.72 -2.94
N ALA A 62 -12.44 10.64 -2.84
CA ALA A 62 -12.79 11.33 -1.60
C ALA A 62 -13.86 10.57 -0.79
N TRP A 63 -14.57 9.62 -1.42
CA TRP A 63 -15.64 8.89 -0.75
C TRP A 63 -15.09 7.97 0.34
N ALA A 64 -15.72 8.03 1.52
CA ALA A 64 -15.41 7.19 2.68
C ALA A 64 -16.70 6.68 3.34
N GLY A 65 -17.76 6.52 2.55
CA GLY A 65 -19.09 6.23 3.06
C GLY A 65 -19.21 4.87 3.75
N HIS A 66 -18.23 3.97 3.62
CA HIS A 66 -18.11 2.74 4.42
C HIS A 66 -17.71 2.98 5.90
N GLY A 67 -17.35 4.22 6.26
CA GLY A 67 -17.00 4.62 7.63
C GLY A 67 -15.53 4.39 8.00
N GLY A 68 -14.64 4.34 7.01
CA GLY A 68 -13.20 4.14 7.18
C GLY A 68 -12.39 5.24 6.49
N GLU A 69 -11.31 4.89 5.79
CA GLU A 69 -10.45 5.82 5.04
C GLU A 69 -10.90 5.99 3.59
N SER A 70 -10.87 7.22 3.08
CA SER A 70 -10.94 7.47 1.63
C SER A 70 -9.62 7.10 0.94
N VAL A 71 -9.64 6.98 -0.40
CA VAL A 71 -8.40 6.82 -1.18
C VAL A 71 -7.46 8.01 -0.99
N HIS A 72 -7.99 9.23 -0.90
CA HIS A 72 -7.19 10.41 -0.57
C HIS A 72 -6.50 10.26 0.80
N ALA A 73 -7.22 9.76 1.81
CA ALA A 73 -6.67 9.61 3.16
C ALA A 73 -5.53 8.57 3.22
N VAL A 74 -5.70 7.39 2.60
CA VAL A 74 -4.62 6.39 2.53
C VAL A 74 -3.42 6.92 1.74
N CYS A 75 -3.66 7.61 0.62
CA CYS A 75 -2.59 8.21 -0.17
C CYS A 75 -1.81 9.25 0.65
N ALA A 76 -2.48 10.18 1.31
CA ALA A 76 -1.82 11.18 2.14
C ALA A 76 -1.00 10.54 3.30
N ARG A 77 -1.56 9.52 3.95
CA ARG A 77 -0.89 8.77 5.03
C ARG A 77 0.40 8.09 4.54
N VAL A 78 0.34 7.41 3.40
CA VAL A 78 1.50 6.72 2.80
C VAL A 78 2.52 7.74 2.27
N GLY A 79 2.06 8.85 1.70
CA GLY A 79 2.91 9.97 1.27
C GLY A 79 3.73 10.54 2.43
N ALA A 80 3.09 10.83 3.56
CA ALA A 80 3.78 11.30 4.77
C ALA A 80 4.83 10.29 5.28
N TRP A 81 4.57 8.99 5.16
CA TRP A 81 5.57 7.96 5.50
C TRP A 81 6.75 7.95 4.51
N LEU A 82 6.50 8.12 3.21
CA LEU A 82 7.53 8.22 2.18
C LEU A 82 8.42 9.46 2.38
N ASP A 83 7.81 10.60 2.71
CA ASP A 83 8.53 11.86 2.96
C ASP A 83 9.39 11.80 4.22
N GLY A 84 8.95 11.05 5.23
CA GLY A 84 9.71 10.78 6.45
C GLY A 84 10.74 9.66 6.33
N ALA A 85 10.83 8.97 5.19
CA ALA A 85 11.74 7.84 5.03
C ALA A 85 13.20 8.32 5.08
N ALA A 86 13.98 7.75 6.00
CA ALA A 86 15.40 8.07 6.13
C ALA A 86 16.19 7.73 4.84
N GLN A 87 17.35 8.36 4.66
CA GLN A 87 18.22 8.06 3.51
C GLN A 87 18.64 6.58 3.48
N GLY A 88 18.85 6.04 2.27
CA GLY A 88 19.27 4.66 2.05
C GLY A 88 18.12 3.68 1.74
N ARG A 89 18.46 2.40 1.59
CA ARG A 89 17.54 1.35 1.16
C ARG A 89 16.55 0.98 2.28
N THR A 90 15.27 1.03 1.96
CA THR A 90 14.19 0.51 2.81
C THR A 90 13.42 -0.54 2.04
N VAL A 91 13.12 -1.67 2.68
CA VAL A 91 12.22 -2.70 2.18
C VAL A 91 10.95 -2.63 3.03
N ALA A 92 9.80 -2.41 2.39
CA ALA A 92 8.51 -2.39 3.04
C ALA A 92 7.68 -3.59 2.61
N VAL A 93 7.24 -4.41 3.57
CA VAL A 93 6.32 -5.53 3.30
C VAL A 93 4.90 -5.07 3.64
N VAL A 94 4.09 -4.86 2.60
CA VAL A 94 2.78 -4.21 2.68
C VAL A 94 1.76 -4.88 1.77
N GLU A 95 0.50 -4.54 1.97
CA GLU A 95 -0.60 -4.91 1.10
C GLU A 95 -0.58 -4.18 -0.27
N PRO A 96 -1.23 -4.74 -1.31
CA PRO A 96 -1.26 -4.12 -2.63
C PRO A 96 -1.88 -2.71 -2.64
N GLU A 97 -2.90 -2.43 -1.82
CA GLU A 97 -3.46 -1.08 -1.68
C GLU A 97 -2.44 -0.04 -1.22
N ILE A 98 -1.44 -0.44 -0.43
CA ILE A 98 -0.42 0.46 0.09
C ILE A 98 0.66 0.70 -0.97
N VAL A 99 0.97 -0.30 -1.79
CA VAL A 99 1.81 -0.12 -2.99
C VAL A 99 1.15 0.87 -3.96
N ARG A 100 -0.16 0.72 -4.22
CA ARG A 100 -0.92 1.65 -5.07
C ARG A 100 -0.85 3.08 -4.54
N ALA A 101 -1.11 3.27 -3.25
CA ALA A 101 -1.00 4.58 -2.60
C ALA A 101 0.41 5.17 -2.70
N ALA A 102 1.46 4.37 -2.48
CA ALA A 102 2.84 4.79 -2.60
C ALA A 102 3.17 5.25 -4.03
N VAL A 103 2.72 4.50 -5.05
CA VAL A 103 2.92 4.86 -6.46
C VAL A 103 2.20 6.16 -6.81
N VAL A 104 0.94 6.31 -6.40
CA VAL A 104 0.15 7.53 -6.64
C VAL A 104 0.87 8.75 -6.05
N GLN A 105 1.35 8.66 -4.81
CA GLN A 105 2.07 9.76 -4.17
C GLN A 105 3.44 10.02 -4.79
N ALA A 106 4.24 8.97 -4.98
CA ALA A 106 5.62 9.11 -5.45
C ALA A 106 5.72 9.73 -6.85
N LEU A 107 4.74 9.45 -7.72
CA LEU A 107 4.70 9.95 -9.09
C LEU A 107 3.75 11.15 -9.27
N GLY A 108 3.07 11.62 -8.21
CA GLY A 108 2.10 12.72 -8.30
C GLY A 108 0.92 12.41 -9.23
N LEU A 109 0.45 11.15 -9.25
CA LEU A 109 -0.66 10.75 -10.11
C LEU A 109 -2.00 11.27 -9.57
N PRO A 110 -3.01 11.47 -10.44
CA PRO A 110 -4.38 11.65 -9.99
C PRO A 110 -4.81 10.46 -9.13
N ALA A 111 -5.51 10.71 -8.03
CA ALA A 111 -5.90 9.67 -7.07
C ALA A 111 -6.73 8.54 -7.69
N GLY A 112 -7.51 8.82 -8.75
CA GLY A 112 -8.25 7.80 -9.48
C GLY A 112 -7.38 6.73 -10.18
N ALA A 113 -6.08 6.96 -10.33
CA ALA A 113 -5.14 5.92 -10.79
C ALA A 113 -5.03 4.76 -9.79
N PHE A 114 -5.35 4.97 -8.52
CA PHE A 114 -5.27 3.97 -7.45
C PHE A 114 -5.89 2.62 -7.83
N TRP A 115 -7.14 2.60 -8.33
CA TRP A 115 -7.83 1.35 -8.69
C TRP A 115 -7.35 0.73 -10.00
N ARG A 116 -6.58 1.47 -10.80
CA ARG A 116 -6.07 1.04 -12.11
C ARG A 116 -4.66 0.47 -12.05
N LEU A 117 -3.99 0.58 -10.91
CA LEU A 117 -2.67 0.04 -10.68
C LEU A 117 -2.77 -1.44 -10.28
N ASP A 118 -2.32 -2.32 -11.15
CA ASP A 118 -2.22 -3.73 -10.84
C ASP A 118 -0.96 -4.02 -10.03
N VAL A 119 -1.12 -4.71 -8.90
CA VAL A 119 -0.04 -5.05 -7.98
C VAL A 119 -0.11 -6.54 -7.73
N VAL A 120 0.71 -7.27 -8.47
CA VAL A 120 0.75 -8.73 -8.42
C VAL A 120 1.37 -9.18 -7.09
N PRO A 121 0.78 -10.16 -6.39
CA PRO A 121 1.36 -10.73 -5.18
C PRO A 121 2.81 -11.20 -5.39
N LEU A 122 3.62 -11.10 -4.33
CA LEU A 122 5.02 -11.54 -4.32
C LEU A 122 5.89 -10.91 -5.44
N THR A 123 5.65 -9.65 -5.75
CA THR A 123 6.52 -8.84 -6.62
C THR A 123 7.06 -7.63 -5.86
N ALA A 124 8.23 -7.15 -6.29
CA ALA A 124 8.83 -5.92 -5.80
C ALA A 124 8.44 -4.73 -6.68
N THR A 125 7.92 -3.68 -6.04
CA THR A 125 7.81 -2.35 -6.65
C THR A 125 8.88 -1.46 -6.02
N GLU A 126 9.79 -0.95 -6.83
CA GLU A 126 10.93 -0.16 -6.37
C GLU A 126 10.71 1.32 -6.66
N LEU A 127 10.81 2.14 -5.61
CA LEU A 127 10.91 3.59 -5.70
C LEU A 127 12.37 3.98 -5.45
N SER A 128 12.98 4.68 -6.40
CA SER A 128 14.37 5.15 -6.30
C SER A 128 14.44 6.65 -6.55
N GLY A 129 15.34 7.35 -5.85
CA GLY A 129 15.47 8.80 -5.94
C GLY A 129 15.47 9.44 -4.57
N ARG A 130 14.83 10.61 -4.47
CA ARG A 130 14.71 11.40 -3.24
C ARG A 130 13.29 11.94 -3.11
N ALA A 131 12.92 12.36 -1.90
CA ALA A 131 11.64 13.03 -1.65
C ALA A 131 11.38 14.11 -2.72
N GLY A 132 10.21 14.03 -3.37
CA GLY A 132 9.78 14.91 -4.47
C GLY A 132 10.29 14.55 -5.87
N ARG A 133 11.17 13.55 -6.03
CA ARG A 133 11.61 13.05 -7.35
C ARG A 133 11.91 11.55 -7.28
N TRP A 134 10.88 10.75 -7.44
CA TRP A 134 10.95 9.29 -7.49
C TRP A 134 10.90 8.77 -8.93
N ASN A 135 11.70 7.74 -9.19
CA ASN A 135 11.53 6.84 -10.33
C ASN A 135 10.87 5.56 -9.82
N LEU A 136 9.99 4.97 -10.65
CA LEU A 136 9.28 3.75 -10.35
C LEU A 136 9.78 2.60 -11.24
N ARG A 137 10.06 1.44 -10.63
CA ARG A 137 10.18 0.16 -11.30
C ARG A 137 9.10 -0.78 -10.76
N VAL A 138 8.35 -1.41 -11.65
CA VAL A 138 7.19 -2.26 -11.29
C VAL A 138 7.53 -3.73 -11.55
N GLY A 139 7.02 -4.62 -10.70
CA GLY A 139 6.96 -6.05 -10.99
C GLY A 139 8.31 -6.78 -10.99
N GLY A 140 9.30 -6.27 -10.26
CA GLY A 140 10.58 -6.98 -10.10
C GLY A 140 10.39 -8.29 -9.32
N PRO A 141 11.17 -9.35 -9.60
CA PRO A 141 11.16 -10.53 -8.75
C PRO A 141 11.63 -10.17 -7.34
N LEU A 142 11.14 -10.90 -6.33
CA LEU A 142 11.69 -10.86 -4.97
C LEU A 142 13.06 -11.55 -4.97
N ALA A 143 14.10 -10.86 -5.46
CA ALA A 143 15.46 -11.34 -5.31
C ALA A 143 15.88 -11.16 -3.84
N ALA A 144 16.53 -12.18 -3.28
CA ALA A 144 17.25 -12.01 -2.03
C ALA A 144 18.22 -10.83 -2.19
N PRO A 145 18.39 -9.96 -1.17
CA PRO A 145 19.42 -8.93 -1.24
C PRO A 145 20.76 -9.63 -1.46
N GLU A 146 21.43 -9.36 -2.58
CA GLU A 146 22.83 -9.74 -2.74
C GLU A 146 23.61 -9.14 -1.56
N GLY A 147 24.37 -10.01 -0.88
CA GLY A 147 25.07 -9.73 0.37
C GLY A 147 26.11 -8.62 0.26
#